data_AF-A0A7C6K1Z1-F1
#
_entry.id   AF-A0A7C6K1Z1-F1
#
_cell.length_a   1.000
_cell.length_b   1.000
_cell.length_c   1.000
_cell.angle_alpha   90.00
_cell.angle_beta   90.00
_cell.angle_gamma   90.00
#
_symmetry.space_group_name_H-M   'P 1'
#
loop_
_entity.id
_entity.type
_entity.pdbx_description
1 polymer ?
#
loop_
_entity_poly.entity_id
_entity_poly.type
_entity_poly.pdbx_seq_one_letter_code
_entity_poly.pdbx_strand_id
1 'polypeptide(L)'
;MNQESFEYNRSVSEEISEPEPINVLEPELDEMSFIEPEAAGTTMAKANFYKKNMADRIYSVMSEVDMDLQDVVESFVEASSKAEKGNQVINKGINQMATIRENFTSVIQAINNLEKKSKEIMNIVEMITKIAKQTNLLALNAAIEAARAGEQGKGFTVVASEVRKLAEQSSGAAKNIGELIYSIQTEINQTEGIIQAVNREVELGETVITEAGKTFNGIVGNIEDVSNQVMNLSASIEEIFTVTQSVIHD
;
A
#
# COMPACT_ATOMS: atom_id res chain seq x y z
N MET A 1 -14.73 17.35 1.04
CA MET A 1 -14.92 16.58 -0.21
C MET A 1 -14.67 17.55 -1.34
N ASN A 2 -13.55 17.37 -2.05
CA ASN A 2 -12.92 18.41 -2.88
C ASN A 2 -13.56 18.49 -4.27
N GLN A 3 -13.53 19.69 -4.87
CA GLN A 3 -13.99 19.99 -6.22
C GLN A 3 -13.35 19.10 -7.31
N GLU A 4 -12.12 18.61 -7.09
CA GLU A 4 -11.42 17.70 -8.02
C GLU A 4 -12.11 16.33 -8.16
N SER A 5 -12.83 15.87 -7.13
CA SER A 5 -13.60 14.62 -7.20
C SER A 5 -14.80 14.72 -8.15
N PHE A 6 -15.30 15.94 -8.38
CA PHE A 6 -16.42 16.20 -9.28
C PHE A 6 -15.98 16.33 -10.75
N GLU A 7 -14.76 16.80 -11.01
CA GLU A 7 -14.23 16.90 -12.37
C GLU A 7 -13.79 15.53 -12.91
N TYR A 8 -13.23 14.66 -12.07
CA TYR A 8 -12.89 13.28 -12.48
C TYR A 8 -14.13 12.43 -12.81
N ASN A 9 -15.23 12.61 -12.07
CA ASN A 9 -16.47 11.88 -12.34
C ASN A 9 -17.19 12.42 -13.59
N ARG A 10 -16.94 13.67 -13.97
CA ARG A 10 -17.49 14.31 -15.18
C ARG A 10 -16.74 13.89 -16.45
N SER A 11 -15.42 13.69 -16.38
CA SER A 11 -14.65 13.19 -17.53
C SER A 11 -14.95 11.71 -17.83
N VAL A 12 -15.16 10.87 -16.81
CA VAL A 12 -15.50 9.44 -17.01
C VAL A 12 -16.93 9.27 -17.53
N SER A 13 -17.85 10.21 -17.26
CA SER A 13 -19.22 10.16 -17.78
C SER A 13 -19.37 10.78 -19.18
N GLU A 14 -18.39 11.53 -19.67
CA GLU A 14 -18.35 12.05 -21.07
C GLU A 14 -17.61 11.11 -22.04
N GLU A 15 -16.90 10.08 -21.55
CA GLU A 15 -16.13 9.13 -22.39
C GLU A 15 -16.79 7.75 -22.55
N ILE A 16 -17.93 7.53 -21.89
CA ILE A 16 -18.85 6.45 -22.27
C ILE A 16 -19.60 6.97 -23.49
N SER A 17 -18.99 6.82 -24.67
CA SER A 17 -19.73 6.85 -25.92
C SER A 17 -20.95 5.97 -25.72
N GLU A 18 -22.16 6.52 -25.85
CA GLU A 18 -23.35 5.70 -25.98
C GLU A 18 -22.98 4.56 -26.96
N PRO A 19 -23.28 3.29 -26.62
CA PRO A 19 -23.03 2.22 -27.57
C PRO A 19 -23.73 2.66 -28.85
N GLU A 20 -22.97 2.81 -29.94
CA GLU A 20 -23.60 3.12 -31.22
C GLU A 20 -24.75 2.14 -31.37
N PRO A 21 -25.96 2.61 -31.71
CA PRO A 21 -27.08 1.72 -31.88
C PRO A 21 -26.60 0.61 -32.78
N ILE A 22 -26.60 -0.63 -32.27
CA ILE A 22 -26.35 -1.80 -33.10
C ILE A 22 -27.28 -1.57 -34.25
N ASN A 23 -26.71 -1.33 -35.43
CA ASN A 23 -27.46 -1.22 -36.65
C ASN A 23 -27.97 -2.64 -36.86
N VAL A 24 -29.08 -2.96 -36.17
CA VAL A 24 -29.98 -4.01 -36.56
C VAL A 24 -30.32 -3.54 -37.95
N LEU A 25 -29.66 -4.14 -38.93
CA LEU A 25 -30.07 -4.07 -40.31
C LEU A 25 -31.54 -4.46 -40.24
N GLU A 26 -32.42 -3.45 -40.20
CA GLU A 26 -33.79 -3.62 -40.63
C GLU A 26 -33.61 -4.32 -41.97
N PRO A 27 -34.10 -5.56 -42.12
CA PRO A 27 -33.91 -6.23 -43.38
C PRO A 27 -34.58 -5.31 -44.40
N GLU A 28 -33.77 -4.72 -45.28
CA GLU A 28 -34.24 -4.16 -46.53
C GLU A 28 -34.93 -5.32 -47.25
N LEU A 29 -36.23 -5.44 -47.01
CA LEU A 29 -37.09 -6.42 -47.64
C LEU A 29 -37.27 -6.11 -49.14
N ASP A 30 -36.59 -5.10 -49.67
CA ASP A 30 -36.85 -4.52 -50.98
C ASP A 30 -35.75 -4.67 -52.05
N GLU A 31 -34.60 -5.32 -51.79
CA GLU A 31 -33.58 -5.54 -52.85
C GLU A 31 -33.03 -6.98 -52.96
N MET A 32 -33.84 -8.01 -52.68
CA MET A 32 -33.58 -9.34 -53.26
C MET A 32 -34.27 -9.43 -54.62
N SER A 33 -33.49 -9.53 -55.70
CA SER A 33 -34.03 -9.67 -57.06
C SER A 33 -35.12 -10.77 -57.10
N PHE A 34 -36.35 -10.36 -57.39
CA PHE A 34 -37.47 -11.22 -57.70
C PHE A 34 -37.12 -12.10 -58.91
N ILE A 35 -36.68 -13.33 -58.65
CA ILE A 35 -36.80 -14.42 -59.62
C ILE A 35 -37.88 -15.35 -59.06
N GLU A 36 -39.11 -15.17 -59.54
CA GLU A 36 -40.20 -16.09 -59.26
C GLU A 36 -39.89 -17.46 -59.87
N PRO A 37 -39.97 -18.58 -59.11
CA PRO A 37 -40.07 -19.90 -59.70
C PRO A 37 -41.52 -20.12 -60.17
N GLU A 38 -41.70 -20.22 -61.48
CA GLU A 38 -42.98 -20.55 -62.11
C GLU A 38 -43.57 -21.90 -61.60
N ALA A 39 -44.89 -21.87 -61.40
CA ALA A 39 -45.83 -23.00 -61.39
C ALA A 39 -45.86 -24.00 -60.20
N ALA A 40 -46.84 -23.80 -59.31
CA ALA A 40 -47.75 -24.77 -58.69
C ALA A 40 -47.24 -26.06 -57.97
N GLY A 41 -45.93 -26.32 -57.86
CA GLY A 41 -45.33 -27.31 -56.93
C GLY A 41 -44.73 -26.66 -55.67
N THR A 42 -45.12 -25.41 -55.40
CA THR A 42 -44.17 -24.35 -55.02
C THR A 42 -44.18 -23.94 -53.55
N THR A 43 -45.15 -24.34 -52.72
CA THR A 43 -45.17 -23.90 -51.30
C THR A 43 -44.13 -24.63 -50.45
N MET A 44 -44.02 -25.97 -50.58
CA MET A 44 -43.04 -26.78 -49.82
C MET A 44 -41.60 -26.52 -50.26
N ALA A 45 -41.34 -26.41 -51.56
CA ALA A 45 -40.01 -26.08 -52.07
C ALA A 45 -39.55 -24.68 -51.62
N LYS A 46 -40.45 -23.70 -51.65
CA LYS A 46 -40.18 -22.33 -51.18
C LYS A 46 -39.98 -22.30 -49.66
N ALA A 47 -40.79 -23.04 -48.89
CA ALA A 47 -40.61 -23.19 -47.44
C ALA A 47 -39.27 -23.85 -47.06
N ASN A 48 -38.87 -24.92 -47.77
CA ASN A 48 -37.58 -25.59 -47.55
C ASN A 48 -36.39 -24.68 -47.92
N PHE A 49 -36.51 -23.89 -48.98
CA PHE A 49 -35.51 -22.87 -49.33
C PHE A 49 -35.36 -21.81 -48.24
N TYR A 50 -36.47 -21.30 -47.69
CA TYR A 50 -36.42 -20.35 -46.57
C TYR A 50 -35.85 -20.97 -45.29
N LYS A 51 -36.25 -22.20 -44.93
CA LYS A 51 -35.70 -22.96 -43.79
C LYS A 51 -34.18 -23.08 -43.90
N LYS A 52 -33.67 -23.51 -45.06
CA LYS A 52 -32.23 -23.72 -45.28
C LYS A 52 -31.43 -22.41 -45.16
N ASN A 53 -31.86 -21.35 -45.83
CA ASN A 53 -31.16 -20.05 -45.73
C ASN A 53 -31.18 -19.48 -44.32
N MET A 54 -32.27 -19.69 -43.57
CA MET A 54 -32.35 -19.27 -42.17
C MET A 54 -31.39 -20.09 -41.29
N ALA A 55 -31.32 -21.41 -41.51
CA ALA A 55 -30.40 -22.28 -40.80
C ALA A 55 -28.93 -21.95 -41.11
N ASP A 56 -28.59 -21.67 -42.37
CA ASP A 56 -27.25 -21.25 -42.78
C ASP A 56 -26.86 -19.90 -42.13
N ARG A 57 -27.81 -18.94 -42.05
CA ARG A 57 -27.60 -17.68 -41.31
C ARG A 57 -27.39 -17.90 -39.82
N ILE A 58 -28.20 -18.74 -39.17
CA ILE A 58 -28.04 -19.07 -37.75
C ILE A 58 -26.68 -19.71 -37.50
N TYR A 59 -26.24 -20.63 -38.36
CA TYR A 59 -24.93 -21.27 -38.24
C TYR A 59 -23.78 -20.26 -38.33
N SER A 60 -23.85 -19.34 -39.29
CA SER A 60 -22.86 -18.28 -39.44
C SER A 60 -22.78 -17.39 -38.19
N VAL A 61 -23.93 -16.92 -37.69
CA VAL A 61 -23.98 -16.04 -36.51
C VAL A 61 -23.51 -16.78 -35.26
N MET A 62 -23.92 -18.03 -35.06
CA MET A 62 -23.50 -18.83 -33.90
C MET A 62 -22.01 -19.16 -33.95
N SER A 63 -21.43 -19.38 -35.13
CA SER A 63 -19.98 -19.58 -35.28
C SER A 63 -19.20 -18.31 -34.94
N GLU A 64 -19.72 -17.14 -35.30
CA GLU A 64 -19.12 -15.85 -34.92
C GLU A 64 -19.17 -15.66 -33.40
N VAL A 65 -20.34 -15.88 -32.79
CA VAL A 65 -20.50 -15.80 -31.33
C VAL A 65 -19.60 -16.81 -30.60
N ASP A 66 -19.41 -18.03 -31.11
CA ASP A 66 -18.51 -19.01 -30.48
C ASP A 66 -17.04 -18.54 -30.51
N MET A 67 -16.59 -17.94 -31.62
CA MET A 67 -15.25 -17.34 -31.71
C MET A 67 -15.09 -16.18 -30.72
N ASP A 68 -16.07 -15.27 -30.65
CA ASP A 68 -16.06 -14.17 -29.69
C ASP A 68 -15.99 -14.66 -28.24
N LEU A 69 -16.66 -15.77 -27.91
CA LEU A 69 -16.58 -16.35 -26.58
C LEU A 69 -15.21 -16.93 -26.26
N GLN A 70 -14.51 -17.52 -27.24
CA GLN A 70 -13.14 -18.00 -27.04
C GLN A 70 -12.20 -16.83 -26.69
N ASP A 71 -12.31 -15.71 -27.40
CA ASP A 71 -11.53 -14.50 -27.13
C ASP A 71 -11.84 -13.91 -25.75
N VAL A 72 -13.11 -13.94 -25.35
CA VAL A 72 -13.55 -13.52 -24.01
C VAL A 72 -12.98 -14.44 -22.93
N VAL A 73 -12.96 -15.76 -23.13
CA VAL A 73 -12.34 -16.72 -22.19
C VAL A 73 -10.85 -16.45 -22.04
N GLU A 74 -10.13 -16.25 -23.14
CA GLU A 74 -8.70 -15.93 -23.11
C GLU A 74 -8.44 -14.64 -22.30
N SER A 75 -9.24 -13.60 -22.54
CA SER A 75 -9.17 -12.34 -21.80
C SER A 75 -9.41 -12.51 -20.30
N PHE A 76 -10.36 -13.37 -19.91
CA PHE A 76 -10.62 -13.69 -18.50
C PHE A 76 -9.50 -14.48 -17.84
N VAL A 77 -8.90 -15.44 -18.54
CA VAL A 77 -7.74 -16.18 -18.04
C VAL A 77 -6.57 -15.22 -17.78
N GLU A 78 -6.31 -14.27 -18.69
CA GLU A 78 -5.28 -13.27 -18.49
C GLU A 78 -5.60 -12.33 -17.31
N ALA A 79 -6.85 -11.85 -17.22
CA ALA A 79 -7.30 -10.98 -16.14
C ALA A 79 -7.20 -11.68 -14.77
N SER A 80 -7.57 -12.96 -14.69
CA SER A 80 -7.46 -13.76 -13.46
C SER A 80 -6.00 -13.90 -13.05
N SER A 81 -5.12 -14.25 -13.99
CA SER A 81 -3.67 -14.33 -13.73
C SER A 81 -3.09 -13.00 -13.23
N LYS A 82 -3.52 -11.87 -13.79
CA LYS A 82 -3.11 -10.53 -13.33
C LYS A 82 -3.63 -10.22 -11.93
N ALA A 83 -4.88 -10.56 -11.63
CA ALA A 83 -5.48 -10.37 -10.31
C ALA A 83 -4.80 -11.23 -9.23
N GLU A 84 -4.51 -12.49 -9.53
CA GLU A 84 -3.74 -13.39 -8.64
C GLU A 84 -2.34 -12.85 -8.37
N LYS A 85 -1.62 -12.40 -9.41
CA LYS A 85 -0.31 -11.75 -9.24
C LYS A 85 -0.43 -10.49 -8.38
N GLY A 86 -1.48 -9.69 -8.57
CA GLY A 86 -1.80 -8.54 -7.73
C GLY A 86 -1.95 -8.94 -6.26
N ASN A 87 -2.73 -9.98 -5.98
CA ASN A 87 -2.89 -10.55 -4.64
C ASN A 87 -1.57 -11.02 -4.02
N GLN A 88 -0.69 -11.67 -4.80
CA GLN A 88 0.63 -12.07 -4.33
C GLN A 88 1.50 -10.86 -3.95
N VAL A 89 1.45 -9.78 -4.74
CA VAL A 89 2.16 -8.53 -4.44
C VAL A 89 1.61 -7.88 -3.17
N ILE A 90 0.29 -7.84 -3.00
CA ILE A 90 -0.34 -7.34 -1.78
C ILE A 90 0.09 -8.15 -0.56
N ASN A 91 0.07 -9.48 -0.62
CA ASN A 91 0.50 -10.34 0.48
C ASN A 91 1.97 -10.11 0.86
N LYS A 92 2.84 -9.90 -0.14
CA LYS A 92 4.23 -9.50 0.11
C LYS A 92 4.30 -8.14 0.83
N GLY A 93 3.48 -7.18 0.42
CA GLY A 93 3.42 -5.88 1.06
C GLY A 93 2.89 -5.92 2.50
N ILE A 94 1.89 -6.76 2.80
CA ILE A 94 1.40 -7.00 4.18
C ILE A 94 2.54 -7.53 5.05
N ASN A 95 3.26 -8.55 4.58
CA ASN A 95 4.41 -9.10 5.31
C ASN A 95 5.51 -8.04 5.52
N GLN A 96 5.77 -7.21 4.51
CA GLN A 96 6.74 -6.12 4.60
C GLN A 96 6.33 -5.08 5.65
N MET A 97 5.04 -4.71 5.73
CA MET A 97 4.53 -3.80 6.76
C MET A 97 4.65 -4.40 8.16
N ALA A 98 4.40 -5.70 8.31
CA ALA A 98 4.61 -6.39 9.57
C ALA A 98 6.08 -6.33 10.03
N THR A 99 7.03 -6.55 9.11
CA THR A 99 8.47 -6.40 9.39
C THR A 99 8.84 -4.96 9.74
N ILE A 100 8.28 -3.96 9.04
CA ILE A 100 8.49 -2.55 9.35
C ILE A 100 8.04 -2.24 10.79
N ARG A 101 6.85 -2.70 11.18
CA ARG A 101 6.32 -2.52 12.55
C ARG A 101 7.21 -3.15 13.63
N GLU A 102 7.76 -4.33 13.37
CA GLU A 102 8.69 -5.01 14.28
C GLU A 102 10.01 -4.22 14.43
N ASN A 103 10.55 -3.72 13.31
CA ASN A 103 11.74 -2.88 13.31
C ASN A 103 11.50 -1.58 14.11
N PHE A 104 10.34 -0.93 13.95
CA PHE A 104 9.99 0.26 14.74
C PHE A 104 9.87 -0.04 16.24
N THR A 105 9.33 -1.21 16.60
CA THR A 105 9.30 -1.64 18.00
C THR A 105 10.72 -1.73 18.59
N SER A 106 11.68 -2.23 17.82
CA SER A 106 13.09 -2.28 18.22
C SER A 106 13.71 -0.89 18.36
N VAL A 107 13.37 0.05 17.47
CA VAL A 107 13.80 1.46 17.56
C VAL A 107 13.27 2.13 18.83
N ILE A 108 11.99 1.91 19.16
CA ILE A 108 11.38 2.42 20.40
C ILE A 108 12.15 1.93 21.62
N GLN A 109 12.48 0.64 21.66
CA GLN A 109 13.27 0.07 22.76
C GLN A 109 14.67 0.69 22.85
N ALA A 110 15.33 0.92 21.71
CA ALA A 110 16.65 1.56 21.68
C ALA A 110 16.60 2.99 22.21
N ILE A 111 15.60 3.79 21.82
CA ILE A 111 15.39 5.16 22.30
C ILE A 111 15.09 5.17 23.79
N ASN A 112 14.20 4.31 24.29
CA ASN A 112 13.93 4.17 25.72
C ASN A 112 15.19 3.82 26.53
N ASN A 113 16.06 2.96 25.99
CA ASN A 113 17.33 2.64 26.64
C ASN A 113 18.29 3.82 26.62
N LEU A 114 18.33 4.59 25.53
CA LEU A 114 19.14 5.81 25.44
C LEU A 114 18.66 6.88 26.42
N GLU A 115 17.35 7.03 26.61
CA GLU A 115 16.75 7.93 27.59
C GLU A 115 17.19 7.57 29.01
N LYS A 116 17.09 6.28 29.39
CA LYS A 116 17.56 5.78 30.69
C LYS A 116 19.04 6.05 30.91
N LYS A 117 19.89 5.72 29.93
CA LYS A 117 21.34 5.97 30.01
C LYS A 117 21.66 7.45 30.13
N SER A 118 20.93 8.31 29.42
CA SER A 118 21.11 9.76 29.50
C SER A 118 20.74 10.30 30.89
N LYS A 119 19.69 9.75 31.53
CA LYS A 119 19.33 10.07 32.92
C LYS A 119 20.41 9.60 33.91
N GLU A 120 20.95 8.41 33.73
CA GLU A 120 22.06 7.89 34.56
C GLU A 120 23.31 8.78 34.45
N ILE A 121 23.68 9.19 33.24
CA ILE A 121 24.82 10.10 33.04
C ILE A 121 24.56 11.46 33.72
N MET A 122 23.33 11.99 33.64
CA MET A 122 22.97 13.23 34.35
C MET A 122 23.21 13.11 35.86
N ASN A 123 22.80 11.98 36.47
CA ASN A 123 23.04 11.74 37.90
C ASN A 123 24.54 11.70 38.24
N ILE A 124 25.38 11.12 37.36
CA ILE A 124 26.83 11.11 37.52
C ILE A 124 27.40 12.54 37.43
N VAL A 125 26.95 13.33 36.45
CA VAL A 125 27.36 14.74 36.29
C VAL A 125 27.00 15.58 37.51
N GLU A 126 25.81 15.39 38.07
CA GLU A 126 25.41 16.04 39.32
C GLU A 126 26.31 15.65 40.50
N MET A 127 26.67 14.36 40.60
CA MET A 127 27.60 13.87 41.63
C MET A 127 28.99 14.50 41.47
N ILE A 128 29.54 14.55 40.26
CA ILE A 128 30.83 15.20 39.98
C ILE A 128 30.77 16.68 40.35
N THR A 129 29.68 17.37 40.03
CA THR A 129 29.47 18.77 40.38
C THR A 129 29.45 18.96 41.91
N LYS A 130 28.80 18.06 42.66
CA LYS A 130 28.80 18.07 44.13
C LYS A 130 30.20 17.83 44.70
N ILE A 131 30.94 16.84 44.18
CA ILE A 131 32.32 16.53 44.58
C ILE A 131 33.22 17.75 44.32
N ALA A 132 33.17 18.32 43.11
CA ALA A 132 33.97 19.49 42.76
C ALA A 132 33.69 20.68 43.70
N LYS A 133 32.42 20.95 44.04
CA LYS A 133 32.06 21.97 45.02
C LYS A 133 32.62 21.68 46.42
N GLN A 134 32.57 20.44 46.89
CA GLN A 134 33.15 20.04 48.17
C GLN A 134 34.68 20.15 48.17
N THR A 135 35.35 19.69 47.12
CA THR A 135 36.81 19.81 46.96
C THR A 135 37.23 21.27 46.93
N ASN A 136 36.47 22.13 46.25
CA ASN A 136 36.71 23.57 46.23
C ASN A 136 36.63 24.20 47.65
N LEU A 137 35.60 23.81 48.42
CA LEU A 137 35.44 24.26 49.81
C LEU A 137 36.58 23.76 50.71
N LEU A 138 36.98 22.49 50.57
CA LEU A 138 38.10 21.91 51.31
C LEU A 138 39.42 22.60 50.99
N ALA A 139 39.67 22.87 49.71
CA ALA A 139 40.86 23.59 49.25
C ALA A 139 40.90 25.03 49.78
N LEU A 140 39.75 25.70 49.84
CA LEU A 140 39.63 27.03 50.44
C LEU A 140 39.98 26.99 51.94
N ASN A 141 39.43 26.04 52.69
CA ASN A 141 39.75 25.89 54.12
C ASN A 141 41.23 25.59 54.34
N ALA A 142 41.83 24.73 53.51
CA ALA A 142 43.26 24.44 53.56
C ALA A 142 44.12 25.67 53.25
N ALA A 143 43.72 26.49 52.27
CA ALA A 143 44.43 27.74 51.97
C ALA A 143 44.36 28.74 53.14
N ILE A 144 43.22 28.83 53.82
CA ILE A 144 43.06 29.68 55.02
C ILE A 144 43.96 29.20 56.16
N GLU A 145 43.98 27.90 56.46
CA GLU A 145 44.80 27.36 57.54
C GLU A 145 46.30 27.43 57.22
N ALA A 146 46.67 27.24 55.95
CA ALA A 146 48.04 27.43 55.49
C ALA A 146 48.50 28.89 55.62
N ALA A 147 47.64 29.86 55.30
CA ALA A 147 47.94 31.27 55.54
C ALA A 147 48.11 31.59 57.04
N ARG A 148 47.31 30.93 57.90
CA ARG A 148 47.38 31.08 59.36
C ARG A 148 48.67 30.53 59.96
N ALA A 149 49.25 29.48 59.37
CA ALA A 149 50.54 28.92 59.76
C ALA A 149 51.76 29.79 59.36
N GLY A 150 51.54 30.91 58.64
CA GLY A 150 52.59 31.86 58.28
C GLY A 150 53.65 31.27 57.35
N GLU A 151 54.94 31.49 57.65
CA GLU A 151 56.07 30.99 56.85
C GLU A 151 56.03 29.47 56.63
N GLN A 152 55.61 28.70 57.64
CA GLN A 152 55.56 27.24 57.59
C GLN A 152 54.46 26.70 56.67
N GLY A 153 53.46 27.52 56.34
CA GLY A 153 52.33 27.16 55.49
C GLY A 153 52.45 27.58 54.03
N LYS A 154 53.54 28.26 53.62
CA LYS A 154 53.70 28.76 52.23
C LYS A 154 53.58 27.65 51.18
N GLY A 155 54.23 26.50 51.39
CA GLY A 155 54.14 25.35 50.48
C GLY A 155 52.72 24.78 50.39
N PHE A 156 52.03 24.66 51.53
CA PHE A 156 50.64 24.18 51.58
C PHE A 156 49.66 25.14 50.91
N THR A 157 49.92 26.45 50.97
CA THR A 157 49.08 27.46 50.30
C THR A 157 49.09 27.28 48.78
N VAL A 158 50.27 26.99 48.19
CA VAL A 158 50.40 26.74 46.75
C VAL A 158 49.61 25.49 46.35
N VAL A 159 49.75 24.40 47.11
CA VAL A 159 49.00 23.15 46.86
C VAL A 159 47.49 23.39 46.97
N ALA A 160 47.04 24.08 48.02
CA ALA A 160 45.63 24.39 48.22
C ALA A 160 45.06 25.22 47.06
N SER A 161 45.81 26.20 46.55
CA SER A 161 45.40 26.98 45.37
C SER A 161 45.27 26.13 44.11
N GLU A 162 46.18 25.19 43.88
CA GLU A 162 46.13 24.32 42.70
C GLU A 162 44.96 23.32 42.79
N VAL A 163 44.71 22.74 43.97
CA VAL A 163 43.53 21.88 44.19
C VAL A 163 42.24 22.67 43.97
N ARG A 164 42.19 23.93 44.44
CA ARG A 164 41.03 24.81 44.22
C ARG A 164 40.76 25.03 42.73
N LYS A 165 41.81 25.32 41.96
CA LYS A 165 41.73 25.53 40.52
C LYS A 165 41.26 24.27 39.79
N LEU A 166 41.78 23.09 40.15
CA LEU A 166 41.33 21.81 39.59
C LEU A 166 39.86 21.52 39.90
N ALA A 167 39.39 21.89 41.10
CA ALA A 167 37.99 21.74 41.49
C ALA A 167 37.07 22.68 40.67
N GLU A 168 37.46 23.94 40.48
CA GLU A 168 36.76 24.90 39.61
C GLU A 168 36.70 24.41 38.16
N GLN A 169 37.82 23.90 37.61
CA GLN A 169 37.88 23.32 36.27
C GLN A 169 37.00 22.07 36.13
N SER A 170 37.02 21.18 37.13
CA SER A 170 36.17 19.98 37.14
C SER A 170 34.69 20.33 37.17
N SER A 171 34.30 21.35 37.96
CA SER A 171 32.93 21.86 37.98
C SER A 171 32.52 22.45 36.63
N GLY A 172 33.42 23.19 35.96
CA GLY A 172 33.17 23.73 34.62
C GLY A 172 32.99 22.62 33.58
N ALA A 173 33.85 21.60 33.60
CA ALA A 173 33.74 20.46 32.69
C ALA A 173 32.43 19.67 32.91
N ALA A 174 32.05 19.43 34.18
CA ALA A 174 30.80 18.76 34.52
C ALA A 174 29.58 19.55 33.99
N LYS A 175 29.59 20.88 34.10
CA LYS A 175 28.53 21.73 33.54
C LYS A 175 28.40 21.56 32.02
N ASN A 176 29.51 21.60 31.29
CA ASN A 176 29.50 21.42 29.84
C ASN A 176 28.97 20.04 29.43
N ILE A 177 29.34 18.98 30.16
CA ILE A 177 28.77 17.64 29.94
C ILE A 177 27.27 17.65 30.22
N GLY A 178 26.81 18.30 31.30
CA GLY A 178 25.39 18.42 31.62
C GLY A 178 24.58 19.09 30.50
N GLU A 179 25.10 20.16 29.91
CA GLU A 179 24.48 20.83 28.76
C GLU A 179 24.37 19.91 27.53
N LEU A 180 25.41 19.11 27.24
CA LEU A 180 25.38 18.11 26.16
C LEU A 180 24.34 17.01 26.42
N ILE A 181 24.27 16.49 27.64
CA ILE A 181 23.28 15.46 28.00
C ILE A 181 21.86 16.02 27.93
N TYR A 182 21.65 17.28 28.30
CA TYR A 182 20.35 17.94 28.16
C TYR A 182 19.93 18.08 26.68
N SER A 183 20.87 18.42 25.80
CA SER A 183 20.63 18.43 24.34
C SER A 183 20.22 17.04 23.84
N ILE A 184 20.94 16.00 24.24
CA ILE A 184 20.63 14.60 23.89
C ILE A 184 19.23 14.21 24.37
N GLN A 185 18.85 14.56 25.61
CA GLN A 185 17.49 14.30 26.11
C GLN A 185 16.41 15.02 25.30
N THR A 186 16.70 16.24 24.84
CA THR A 186 15.77 17.01 24.00
C THR A 186 15.59 16.33 22.64
N GLU A 187 16.68 15.89 22.01
CA GLU A 187 16.66 15.15 20.73
C GLU A 187 15.92 13.80 20.86
N ILE A 188 16.09 13.10 21.98
CA ILE A 188 15.35 11.87 22.30
C ILE A 188 13.84 12.14 22.32
N ASN A 189 13.39 13.16 23.06
CA ASN A 189 11.97 13.51 23.16
C ASN A 189 11.38 13.91 21.80
N GLN A 190 12.13 14.63 20.96
CA GLN A 190 11.71 14.94 19.60
C GLN A 190 11.57 13.68 18.74
N THR A 191 12.52 12.75 18.88
CA THR A 191 12.53 11.47 18.16
C THR A 191 11.34 10.60 18.56
N GLU A 192 10.91 10.60 19.82
CA GLU A 192 9.71 9.89 20.26
C GLU A 192 8.44 10.36 19.52
N GLY A 193 8.28 11.67 19.35
CA GLY A 193 7.15 12.23 18.60
C GLY A 193 7.14 11.78 17.12
N ILE A 194 8.32 11.74 16.49
CA ILE A 194 8.48 11.23 15.13
C ILE A 194 8.10 9.75 15.06
N ILE A 195 8.56 8.93 16.01
CA ILE A 195 8.26 7.50 16.03
C ILE A 195 6.76 7.24 16.20
N GLN A 196 6.07 8.00 17.05
CA GLN A 196 4.62 7.88 17.20
C GLN A 196 3.88 8.21 15.89
N ALA A 197 4.31 9.27 15.19
CA ALA A 197 3.74 9.61 13.90
C ALA A 197 3.97 8.49 12.87
N VAL A 198 5.17 7.93 12.81
CA VAL A 198 5.49 6.85 11.85
C VAL A 198 4.71 5.57 12.17
N ASN A 199 4.54 5.20 13.44
CA ASN A 199 3.71 4.04 13.81
C ASN A 199 2.27 4.18 13.28
N ARG A 200 1.70 5.38 13.37
CA ARG A 200 0.37 5.66 12.83
C ARG A 200 0.32 5.51 11.30
N GLU A 201 1.34 6.01 10.60
CA GLU A 201 1.42 5.84 9.14
C GLU A 201 1.57 4.37 8.73
N VAL A 202 2.28 3.56 9.52
CA VAL A 202 2.40 2.11 9.29
C VAL A 202 1.05 1.41 9.47
N GLU A 203 0.29 1.74 10.52
CA GLU A 203 -1.07 1.19 10.74
C GLU A 203 -2.04 1.59 9.61
N LEU A 204 -1.96 2.83 9.13
CA LEU A 204 -2.74 3.28 7.98
C LEU A 204 -2.33 2.53 6.71
N GLY A 205 -1.03 2.35 6.49
CA GLY A 205 -0.49 1.56 5.38
C GLY A 205 -0.97 0.11 5.39
N GLU A 206 -1.01 -0.53 6.57
CA GLU A 206 -1.54 -1.88 6.76
C GLU A 206 -3.04 -1.96 6.41
N THR A 207 -3.81 -0.94 6.78
CA THR A 207 -5.24 -0.86 6.46
C THR A 207 -5.46 -0.76 4.95
N VAL A 208 -4.76 0.16 4.28
CA VAL A 208 -4.88 0.39 2.83
C VAL A 208 -4.48 -0.85 2.03
N ILE A 209 -3.36 -1.49 2.40
CA ILE A 209 -2.90 -2.67 1.67
C ILE A 209 -3.82 -3.88 1.86
N THR A 210 -4.44 -4.01 3.04
CA THR A 210 -5.45 -5.03 3.31
C THR A 210 -6.71 -4.81 2.47
N GLU A 211 -7.16 -3.56 2.33
CA GLU A 211 -8.30 -3.20 1.48
C GLU A 211 -8.02 -3.48 0.00
N ALA A 212 -6.81 -3.16 -0.47
CA ALA A 212 -6.39 -3.53 -1.83
C ALA A 212 -6.42 -5.05 -2.05
N GLY A 213 -6.01 -5.85 -1.07
CA GLY A 213 -6.10 -7.32 -1.12
C GLY A 213 -7.53 -7.83 -1.22
N LYS A 214 -8.46 -7.23 -0.46
CA LYS A 214 -9.90 -7.54 -0.59
C LYS A 214 -10.43 -7.24 -1.99
N THR A 215 -9.99 -6.13 -2.58
CA THR A 215 -10.37 -5.72 -3.93
C THR A 215 -9.90 -6.74 -4.97
N PHE A 216 -8.63 -7.16 -4.92
CA PHE A 216 -8.12 -8.19 -5.84
C PHE A 216 -8.82 -9.55 -5.66
N ASN A 217 -9.12 -9.97 -4.43
CA ASN A 217 -9.93 -11.17 -4.19
C ASN A 217 -11.34 -11.05 -4.80
N GLY A 218 -11.98 -9.88 -4.69
CA GLY A 218 -13.26 -9.63 -5.35
C GLY A 218 -13.18 -9.72 -6.87
N ILE A 219 -12.09 -9.21 -7.47
CA ILE A 219 -11.86 -9.33 -8.93
C ILE A 219 -11.74 -10.79 -9.34
N VAL A 220 -10.97 -11.61 -8.61
CA VAL A 220 -10.85 -13.05 -8.89
C VAL A 220 -12.22 -13.73 -8.86
N GLY A 221 -13.03 -13.48 -7.82
CA GLY A 221 -14.38 -14.03 -7.71
C GLY A 221 -15.30 -13.61 -8.87
N ASN A 222 -15.27 -12.33 -9.25
CA ASN A 222 -16.07 -11.85 -10.38
C ASN A 222 -15.65 -12.52 -11.70
N ILE A 223 -14.36 -12.80 -11.90
CA ILE A 223 -13.87 -13.48 -13.11
C ILE A 223 -14.32 -14.95 -13.13
N GLU A 224 -14.31 -15.63 -11.98
CA GLU A 224 -14.85 -17.00 -11.86
C GLU A 224 -16.35 -17.04 -12.21
N ASP A 225 -17.13 -16.08 -11.72
CA ASP A 225 -18.56 -15.99 -12.01
C ASP A 225 -18.84 -15.79 -13.51
N VAL A 226 -18.09 -14.89 -14.18
CA VAL A 226 -18.27 -14.68 -15.62
C VAL A 226 -17.76 -15.87 -16.43
N SER A 227 -16.68 -16.53 -16.01
CA SER A 227 -16.20 -17.76 -16.66
C SER A 227 -17.28 -18.86 -16.65
N ASN A 228 -18.00 -19.02 -15.54
CA ASN A 228 -19.13 -19.95 -15.45
C ASN A 228 -20.29 -19.55 -16.38
N GLN A 229 -20.57 -18.25 -16.54
CA GLN A 229 -21.59 -17.77 -17.47
C GLN A 229 -21.21 -18.07 -18.93
N VAL A 230 -19.94 -17.89 -19.29
CA VAL A 230 -19.44 -18.21 -20.64
C VAL A 230 -19.55 -19.71 -20.92
N MET A 231 -19.22 -20.58 -19.96
CA MET A 231 -19.40 -22.03 -20.12
C MET A 231 -20.87 -22.41 -20.39
N ASN A 232 -21.82 -21.78 -19.69
CA ASN A 232 -23.24 -22.01 -19.93
C ASN A 232 -23.69 -21.52 -21.32
N LEU A 233 -23.11 -20.42 -21.79
CA LEU A 233 -23.41 -19.87 -23.10
C LEU A 233 -22.85 -20.75 -24.23
N SER A 234 -21.62 -21.26 -24.09
CA SER A 234 -21.05 -22.25 -25.02
C SER A 234 -21.92 -23.51 -25.11
N ALA A 235 -22.45 -24.00 -23.98
CA ALA A 235 -23.39 -25.13 -23.99
C ALA A 235 -24.70 -24.80 -24.73
N SER A 236 -25.20 -23.57 -24.61
CA SER A 236 -26.40 -23.11 -25.31
C SER A 236 -26.17 -22.99 -26.82
N ILE A 237 -24.97 -22.57 -27.24
CA ILE A 237 -24.59 -22.49 -28.67
C ILE A 237 -24.53 -23.89 -29.28
N GLU A 238 -23.95 -24.87 -28.58
CA GLU A 238 -23.91 -26.26 -29.03
C GLU A 238 -25.33 -26.86 -29.21
N GLU A 239 -26.24 -26.52 -28.31
CA GLU A 239 -27.66 -26.88 -28.44
C GLU A 239 -28.29 -26.23 -29.68
N ILE A 240 -28.01 -24.94 -29.94
CA ILE A 240 -28.50 -24.24 -31.13
C ILE A 240 -27.95 -24.87 -32.41
N PHE A 241 -26.68 -25.25 -32.45
CA PHE A 241 -26.10 -25.97 -33.60
C PHE A 241 -26.83 -27.30 -33.85
N THR A 242 -27.10 -28.06 -32.79
CA THR A 242 -27.83 -29.33 -32.85
C THR A 242 -29.26 -29.13 -33.38
N VAL A 243 -30.00 -28.17 -32.82
CA VAL A 243 -31.38 -27.85 -33.26
C VAL A 243 -31.39 -27.37 -34.70
N THR A 244 -30.46 -26.50 -35.08
CA THR A 244 -30.36 -25.95 -36.44
C THR A 244 -30.08 -27.05 -37.48
N GLN A 245 -29.22 -28.02 -37.16
CA GLN A 245 -29.01 -29.18 -38.03
C GLN A 245 -30.26 -30.04 -38.19
N SER A 246 -31.05 -30.24 -37.13
CA SER A 246 -32.33 -30.97 -37.20
C SER A 246 -33.31 -30.30 -38.17
N VAL A 247 -33.40 -28.97 -38.14
CA VAL A 247 -34.31 -28.19 -39.02
C VAL A 247 -33.97 -28.33 -40.51
N ILE A 248 -32.71 -28.58 -40.85
CA ILE A 248 -32.27 -28.83 -42.23
C ILE A 248 -32.63 -30.26 -42.69
N HIS A 249 -32.66 -31.22 -41.76
CA HIS A 249 -32.89 -32.64 -42.06
C HIS A 249 -34.37 -33.09 -41.95
N ASP A 250 -35.27 -32.25 -41.43
CA ASP A 250 -36.74 -32.41 -41.36
C ASP A 250 -37.51 -31.69 -42.49
#